data_AF-A0A522QKT6-F1
#
_entry.id   AF-A0A522QKT6-F1
#
_cell.length_a   1.000
_cell.length_b   1.000
_cell.length_c   1.000
_cell.angle_alpha   90.00
_cell.angle_beta   90.00
_cell.angle_gamma   90.00
#
_symmetry.space_group_name_H-M   'P 1'
#
loop_
_entity.id
_entity.type
_entity.pdbx_description
1 polymer ?
#
loop_
_entity_poly.entity_id
_entity_poly.type
_entity_poly.pdbx_seq_one_letter_code
_entity_poly.pdbx_strand_id
1 'polypeptide(L)'
;MTNLLRAPALWRARTVTRDWTNAHLNRPVARALKVAAALRRGADVLYFGDSSLVFTSPHDQDRRRLGEMLADEAGVRVAQYYGPAYSAPLHAELARLIAPLPRPGCVVVSMPIRPTLRHVTAHPMFSYAGALAALRAATGIDQHLLRALYKRSATDAEYAAFEAITRPTRWQLGRSFGDYRRRLRGYDPAGADEDRQRLLFDYFHGEFGADTDGADRWRAFGRYLRELQVPVFFYRTYMPMQRGAALFGDSFTTHVEENFALIEEGFLQGLDGGGGRVPVGVIPDELFIAATDGTEHYNERGRHHVIAALRPLVQAHVARR
;
A
#
# COMPACT_ATOMS: atom_id res chain seq x y z
N MET A 1 -22.43 -38.54 -26.77
CA MET A 1 -22.06 -38.30 -25.37
C MET A 1 -20.66 -37.71 -25.35
N THR A 2 -20.58 -36.40 -25.13
CA THR A 2 -19.41 -35.56 -25.42
C THR A 2 -18.66 -35.21 -24.14
N ASN A 3 -17.34 -35.32 -24.19
CA ASN A 3 -16.31 -34.56 -23.45
C ASN A 3 -16.48 -34.33 -21.93
N LEU A 4 -15.72 -35.08 -21.12
CA LEU A 4 -15.49 -34.75 -19.71
C LEU A 4 -14.11 -35.18 -19.16
N LEU A 5 -12.99 -35.09 -19.92
CA LEU A 5 -11.67 -35.50 -19.38
C LEU A 5 -10.45 -34.65 -19.84
N ARG A 6 -10.56 -33.32 -19.94
CA ARG A 6 -9.40 -32.43 -20.24
C ARG A 6 -9.17 -31.25 -19.27
N ALA A 7 -9.73 -31.29 -18.06
CA ALA A 7 -9.60 -30.23 -17.06
C ALA A 7 -8.40 -30.31 -16.07
N PRO A 8 -7.83 -31.48 -15.68
CA PRO A 8 -6.85 -31.53 -14.59
C PRO A 8 -5.46 -30.96 -14.93
N ALA A 9 -4.98 -31.17 -16.17
CA ALA A 9 -3.64 -30.77 -16.59
C ALA A 9 -3.50 -29.25 -16.78
N LEU A 10 -4.54 -28.60 -17.32
CA LEU A 10 -4.59 -27.15 -17.47
C LEU A 10 -4.67 -26.42 -16.12
N TRP A 11 -5.34 -27.02 -15.13
CA TRP A 11 -5.41 -26.46 -13.78
C TRP A 11 -4.07 -26.57 -13.06
N ARG A 12 -3.40 -27.73 -13.12
CA ARG A 12 -2.04 -27.90 -12.57
C ARG A 12 -1.01 -27.01 -13.27
N ALA A 13 -1.05 -26.91 -14.60
CA ALA A 13 -0.16 -26.02 -15.35
C ALA A 13 -0.40 -24.55 -15.00
N ARG A 14 -1.67 -24.10 -14.85
CA ARG A 14 -2.03 -22.74 -14.42
C ARG A 14 -1.62 -22.43 -12.98
N THR A 15 -1.77 -23.37 -12.06
CA THR A 15 -1.37 -23.18 -10.65
C THR A 15 0.15 -23.13 -10.52
N VAL A 16 0.88 -24.03 -11.19
CA VAL A 16 2.35 -24.02 -11.23
C VAL A 16 2.89 -22.75 -11.90
N THR A 17 2.31 -22.30 -13.03
CA THR A 17 2.71 -21.02 -13.64
C THR A 17 2.34 -19.81 -12.79
N ARG A 18 1.20 -19.80 -12.11
CA ARG A 18 0.79 -18.72 -11.18
C ARG A 18 1.70 -18.65 -9.96
N ASP A 19 2.06 -19.77 -9.37
CA ASP A 19 2.92 -19.83 -8.18
C ASP A 19 4.37 -19.50 -8.55
N TRP A 20 4.83 -19.97 -9.72
CA TRP A 20 6.12 -19.57 -10.27
C TRP A 20 6.18 -18.07 -10.60
N THR A 21 5.18 -17.52 -11.29
CA THR A 21 5.13 -16.06 -11.55
C THR A 21 4.99 -15.26 -10.26
N ASN A 22 4.25 -15.74 -9.25
CA ASN A 22 4.16 -15.07 -7.96
C ASN A 22 5.48 -15.05 -7.20
N ALA A 23 6.29 -16.10 -7.32
CA ALA A 23 7.60 -16.21 -6.67
C ALA A 23 8.69 -15.42 -7.41
N HIS A 24 8.62 -15.34 -8.74
CA HIS A 24 9.71 -14.82 -9.56
C HIS A 24 9.42 -13.47 -10.21
N LEU A 25 8.19 -12.95 -10.17
CA LEU A 25 7.90 -11.63 -10.75
C LEU A 25 8.10 -10.48 -9.75
N ASN A 26 8.74 -9.44 -10.26
CA ASN A 26 8.79 -8.11 -9.70
C ASN A 26 7.40 -7.46 -9.85
N ARG A 27 6.54 -7.68 -8.85
CA ARG A 27 5.14 -7.23 -8.85
C ARG A 27 4.98 -5.72 -9.08
N PRO A 28 5.78 -4.81 -8.48
CA PRO A 28 5.74 -3.39 -8.83
C PRO A 28 5.91 -3.14 -10.33
N VAL A 29 6.92 -3.74 -10.94
CA VAL A 29 7.18 -3.58 -12.38
C VAL A 29 6.03 -4.12 -13.23
N ALA A 30 5.53 -5.33 -12.91
CA ALA A 30 4.40 -5.92 -13.61
C ALA A 30 3.12 -5.05 -13.49
N ARG A 31 2.92 -4.39 -12.34
CA ARG A 31 1.79 -3.48 -12.12
C ARG A 31 1.95 -2.18 -12.89
N ALA A 32 3.16 -1.63 -13.01
CA ALA A 32 3.43 -0.42 -13.79
C ALA A 32 2.99 -0.61 -15.25
N LEU A 33 3.34 -1.76 -15.84
CA LEU A 33 2.93 -2.13 -17.20
C LEU A 33 1.40 -2.22 -17.34
N LYS A 34 0.71 -2.80 -16.34
CA LYS A 34 -0.76 -2.89 -16.33
C LYS A 34 -1.44 -1.53 -16.23
N VAL A 35 -0.91 -0.64 -15.38
CA VAL A 35 -1.39 0.75 -15.23
C VAL A 35 -1.23 1.50 -16.53
N ALA A 36 -0.05 1.45 -17.16
CA ALA A 36 0.17 2.09 -18.45
C ALA A 36 -0.81 1.62 -19.53
N ALA A 37 -1.05 0.30 -19.59
CA ALA A 37 -2.02 -0.26 -20.52
C ALA A 37 -3.46 0.21 -20.22
N ALA A 38 -3.83 0.35 -18.95
CA ALA A 38 -5.15 0.85 -18.55
C ALA A 38 -5.33 2.34 -18.90
N LEU A 39 -4.32 3.17 -18.64
CA LEU A 39 -4.32 4.60 -19.01
C LEU A 39 -4.42 4.79 -20.53
N ARG A 40 -3.69 4.00 -21.33
CA ARG A 40 -3.81 4.01 -22.80
C ARG A 40 -5.21 3.60 -23.29
N ARG A 41 -5.93 2.77 -22.53
CA ARG A 41 -7.33 2.42 -22.77
C ARG A 41 -8.33 3.41 -22.17
N GLY A 42 -7.84 4.55 -21.67
CA GLY A 42 -8.65 5.65 -21.16
C GLY A 42 -9.11 5.48 -19.71
N ALA A 43 -8.37 4.83 -18.81
CA ALA A 43 -8.78 4.78 -17.40
C ALA A 43 -9.11 6.19 -16.85
N ASP A 44 -10.25 6.31 -16.18
CA ASP A 44 -10.80 7.58 -15.69
C ASP A 44 -10.19 7.97 -14.34
N VAL A 45 -9.79 6.99 -13.54
CA VAL A 45 -9.14 7.19 -12.23
C VAL A 45 -7.84 6.40 -12.17
N LEU A 46 -6.79 7.04 -11.65
CA LEU A 46 -5.58 6.35 -11.23
C LEU A 46 -5.55 6.24 -9.71
N TYR A 47 -5.52 5.02 -9.18
CA TYR A 47 -5.53 4.75 -7.75
C TYR A 47 -4.19 4.16 -7.30
N PHE A 48 -3.40 4.96 -6.59
CA PHE A 48 -2.21 4.51 -5.86
C PHE A 48 -2.63 4.00 -4.48
N GLY A 49 -2.40 2.71 -4.23
CA GLY A 49 -2.85 2.03 -3.02
C GLY A 49 -1.75 1.29 -2.29
N ASP A 50 -2.04 0.94 -1.05
CA ASP A 50 -1.27 0.00 -0.26
C ASP A 50 -1.91 -1.41 -0.26
N SER A 51 -1.57 -2.25 0.72
CA SER A 51 -2.18 -3.57 0.87
C SER A 51 -3.70 -3.51 1.08
N SER A 52 -4.21 -2.52 1.81
CA SER A 52 -5.65 -2.36 2.10
C SER A 52 -6.49 -2.32 0.82
N LEU A 53 -5.92 -1.85 -0.29
CA LEU A 53 -6.60 -1.80 -1.58
C LEU A 53 -6.95 -3.18 -2.14
N VAL A 54 -6.26 -4.25 -1.70
CA VAL A 54 -6.39 -5.60 -2.28
C VAL A 54 -6.63 -6.75 -1.33
N PHE A 55 -6.49 -6.51 -0.03
CA PHE A 55 -6.86 -7.51 0.95
C PHE A 55 -8.39 -7.61 1.05
N THR A 56 -8.86 -8.85 1.10
CA THR A 56 -10.25 -9.19 1.41
C THR A 56 -10.23 -10.36 2.39
N SER A 57 -11.14 -10.34 3.36
CA SER A 57 -11.29 -11.44 4.31
C SER A 57 -11.86 -12.65 3.59
N PRO A 58 -11.45 -13.88 3.94
CA PRO A 58 -12.13 -15.09 3.46
C PRO A 58 -13.60 -15.17 3.92
N HIS A 59 -13.99 -14.36 4.92
CA HIS A 59 -15.35 -14.31 5.47
C HIS A 59 -16.22 -13.19 4.89
N ASP A 60 -15.67 -12.34 4.01
CA ASP A 60 -16.45 -11.30 3.35
C ASP A 60 -17.43 -11.92 2.35
N GLN A 61 -18.66 -11.42 2.31
CA GLN A 61 -19.66 -11.81 1.31
C GLN A 61 -19.33 -11.14 -0.02
N ASP A 62 -19.03 -9.84 0.00
CA ASP A 62 -18.48 -9.11 -1.13
C ASP A 62 -16.95 -9.13 -1.11
N ARG A 63 -16.37 -9.91 -2.04
CA ARG A 63 -14.92 -10.07 -2.20
C ARG A 63 -14.29 -9.11 -3.22
N ARG A 64 -15.03 -8.12 -3.72
CA ARG A 64 -14.47 -7.04 -4.53
C ARG A 64 -13.46 -6.25 -3.69
N ARG A 65 -12.38 -5.86 -4.36
CA ARG A 65 -11.32 -5.00 -3.80
C ARG A 65 -11.75 -3.54 -3.85
N LEU A 66 -11.12 -2.66 -3.06
CA LEU A 66 -11.47 -1.22 -3.02
C LEU A 66 -11.51 -0.59 -4.43
N GLY A 67 -10.49 -0.84 -5.25
CA GLY A 67 -10.48 -0.27 -6.60
C GLY A 67 -11.52 -0.87 -7.56
N GLU A 68 -12.00 -2.09 -7.31
CA GLU A 68 -13.10 -2.73 -8.07
C GLU A 68 -14.45 -2.15 -7.60
N MET A 69 -14.64 -2.02 -6.29
CA MET A 69 -15.84 -1.37 -5.72
C MET A 69 -15.96 0.09 -6.18
N LEU A 70 -14.86 0.85 -6.19
CA LEU A 70 -14.88 2.23 -6.68
C LEU A 70 -15.28 2.29 -8.15
N ALA A 71 -14.76 1.37 -8.99
CA ALA A 71 -15.09 1.31 -10.40
C ALA A 71 -16.59 1.06 -10.62
N ASP A 72 -17.13 0.04 -9.95
CA ASP A 72 -18.53 -0.36 -10.08
C ASP A 72 -19.49 0.70 -9.51
N GLU A 73 -19.23 1.20 -8.30
CA GLU A 73 -20.14 2.11 -7.61
C GLU A 73 -20.09 3.54 -8.15
N ALA A 74 -18.94 4.00 -8.65
CA ALA A 74 -18.84 5.31 -9.28
C ALA A 74 -19.16 5.28 -10.78
N GLY A 75 -19.20 4.10 -11.41
CA GLY A 75 -19.41 3.94 -12.86
C GLY A 75 -18.21 4.41 -13.69
N VAL A 76 -16.98 4.11 -13.24
CA VAL A 76 -15.73 4.61 -13.83
C VAL A 76 -14.70 3.50 -14.04
N ARG A 77 -13.72 3.71 -14.92
CA ARG A 77 -12.58 2.79 -15.11
C ARG A 77 -11.43 3.18 -14.20
N VAL A 78 -11.02 2.26 -13.33
CA VAL A 78 -9.92 2.49 -12.37
C VAL A 78 -8.65 1.74 -12.79
N ALA A 79 -7.57 2.46 -13.02
CA ALA A 79 -6.21 1.92 -13.09
C ALA A 79 -5.60 1.89 -11.69
N GLN A 80 -5.15 0.73 -11.23
CA GLN A 80 -4.71 0.56 -9.83
C GLN A 80 -3.23 0.17 -9.75
N TYR A 81 -2.47 0.88 -8.93
CA TYR A 81 -1.10 0.55 -8.57
C TYR A 81 -0.97 0.32 -7.07
N TYR A 82 -0.66 -0.91 -6.67
CA TYR A 82 -0.70 -1.31 -5.27
C TYR A 82 0.15 -2.53 -4.97
N GLY A 83 0.37 -2.76 -3.68
CA GLY A 83 0.84 -4.01 -3.12
C GLY A 83 1.21 -3.89 -1.64
N PRO A 84 1.61 -5.02 -1.02
CA PRO A 84 2.01 -5.01 0.38
C PRO A 84 3.21 -4.10 0.55
N ALA A 85 3.21 -3.24 1.57
CA ALA A 85 4.32 -2.33 1.84
C ALA A 85 4.69 -1.38 0.68
N TYR A 86 3.78 -1.14 -0.27
CA TYR A 86 3.99 -0.13 -1.30
C TYR A 86 4.09 1.25 -0.64
N SER A 87 5.07 2.03 -1.10
CA SER A 87 5.47 3.28 -0.47
C SER A 87 5.58 4.40 -1.51
N ALA A 88 5.58 5.64 -1.02
CA ALA A 88 5.68 6.84 -1.84
C ALA A 88 6.81 6.83 -2.89
N PRO A 89 8.01 6.30 -2.64
CA PRO A 89 9.06 6.21 -3.67
C PRO A 89 8.66 5.39 -4.90
N LEU A 90 8.00 4.24 -4.73
CA LEU A 90 7.52 3.45 -5.87
C LEU A 90 6.43 4.18 -6.65
N HIS A 91 5.55 4.87 -5.93
CA HIS A 91 4.48 5.66 -6.54
C HIS A 91 5.03 6.85 -7.32
N ALA A 92 6.04 7.53 -6.77
CA ALA A 92 6.75 8.63 -7.41
C ALA A 92 7.36 8.22 -8.75
N GLU A 93 8.11 7.11 -8.78
CA GLU A 93 8.70 6.65 -10.04
C GLU A 93 7.65 6.22 -11.06
N LEU A 94 6.55 5.60 -10.61
CA LEU A 94 5.46 5.31 -11.54
C LEU A 94 4.84 6.60 -12.09
N ALA A 95 4.52 7.57 -11.23
CA ALA A 95 3.93 8.85 -11.63
C ALA A 95 4.78 9.56 -12.69
N ARG A 96 6.10 9.60 -12.48
CA ARG A 96 7.08 10.09 -13.47
C ARG A 96 6.97 9.35 -14.80
N LEU A 97 6.93 8.02 -14.78
CA LEU A 97 6.92 7.18 -15.97
C LEU A 97 5.60 7.22 -16.76
N ILE A 98 4.47 7.50 -16.10
CA ILE A 98 3.16 7.58 -16.74
C ILE A 98 2.80 9.00 -17.19
N ALA A 99 3.56 10.03 -16.80
CA ALA A 99 3.27 11.41 -17.17
C ALA A 99 3.08 11.65 -18.68
N PRO A 100 3.80 10.94 -19.59
CA PRO A 100 3.57 11.06 -21.03
C PRO A 100 2.33 10.32 -21.56
N LEU A 101 1.61 9.56 -20.73
CA LEU A 101 0.44 8.76 -21.15
C LEU A 101 -0.85 9.59 -21.09
N PRO A 102 -1.96 9.10 -21.69
CA PRO A 102 -3.27 9.74 -21.52
C PRO A 102 -3.62 9.94 -20.05
N ARG A 103 -4.01 11.18 -19.72
CA ARG A 103 -4.24 11.61 -18.34
C ARG A 103 -5.58 11.08 -17.80
N PRO A 104 -5.62 10.50 -16.59
CA PRO A 104 -6.90 10.17 -15.95
C PRO A 104 -7.69 11.46 -15.64
N GLY A 105 -8.95 11.33 -15.27
CA GLY A 105 -9.78 12.42 -14.75
C GLY A 105 -9.30 12.91 -13.39
N CYS A 106 -8.89 11.98 -12.51
CA CYS A 106 -8.29 12.29 -11.22
C CYS A 106 -7.35 11.16 -10.73
N VAL A 107 -6.62 11.47 -9.66
CA VAL A 107 -5.78 10.51 -8.93
C VAL A 107 -6.33 10.33 -7.51
N VAL A 108 -6.38 9.09 -7.04
CA VAL A 108 -6.68 8.74 -5.64
C VAL A 108 -5.46 8.08 -5.02
N VAL A 109 -5.13 8.46 -3.79
CA VAL A 109 -3.97 7.95 -3.05
C VAL A 109 -4.40 7.47 -1.67
N SER A 110 -4.14 6.18 -1.38
CA SER A 110 -4.18 5.70 -0.01
C SER A 110 -2.86 6.05 0.67
N MET A 111 -2.94 6.63 1.87
CA MET A 111 -1.78 7.10 2.62
C MET A 111 -1.69 6.34 3.94
N PRO A 112 -1.00 5.20 4.00
CA PRO A 112 -0.62 4.54 5.26
C PRO A 112 0.69 5.11 5.81
N ILE A 113 0.84 5.07 7.15
CA ILE A 113 2.12 5.40 7.81
C ILE A 113 3.12 4.25 7.62
N ARG A 114 2.69 3.01 7.80
CA ARG A 114 3.59 1.85 7.90
C ARG A 114 4.66 1.74 6.80
N PRO A 115 4.37 2.00 5.51
CA PRO A 115 5.37 1.98 4.44
C PRO A 115 6.39 3.13 4.44
N THR A 116 6.28 4.10 5.33
CA THR A 116 7.29 5.15 5.54
C THR A 116 8.33 4.75 6.58
N LEU A 117 8.02 3.78 7.43
CA LEU A 117 8.85 3.38 8.56
C LEU A 117 10.01 2.46 8.13
N ARG A 118 11.08 2.42 8.91
CA ARG A 118 12.30 1.65 8.61
C ARG A 118 12.04 0.16 8.56
N HIS A 119 11.12 -0.38 9.36
CA HIS A 119 10.81 -1.81 9.31
C HIS A 119 10.27 -2.27 7.96
N VAL A 120 9.66 -1.38 7.17
CA VAL A 120 9.28 -1.64 5.77
C VAL A 120 10.43 -1.26 4.84
N THR A 121 10.94 -0.05 4.99
CA THR A 121 11.79 0.58 3.98
C THR A 121 13.22 0.04 3.97
N ALA A 122 13.67 -0.59 5.07
CA ALA A 122 14.93 -1.32 5.15
C ALA A 122 14.75 -2.84 4.96
N HIS A 123 13.51 -3.37 4.93
CA HIS A 123 13.30 -4.81 4.81
C HIS A 123 13.74 -5.32 3.45
N PRO A 124 14.54 -6.40 3.37
CA PRO A 124 15.19 -6.80 2.12
C PRO A 124 14.22 -7.23 1.01
N MET A 125 12.98 -7.57 1.38
CA MET A 125 11.91 -7.92 0.44
C MET A 125 10.81 -6.87 0.27
N PHE A 126 10.64 -5.96 1.24
CA PHE A 126 9.53 -4.99 1.26
C PHE A 126 9.98 -3.55 1.00
N SER A 127 11.28 -3.28 1.03
CA SER A 127 11.86 -2.04 0.54
C SER A 127 11.70 -1.86 -0.97
N TYR A 128 11.50 -2.98 -1.69
CA TYR A 128 11.44 -3.04 -3.15
C TYR A 128 12.64 -2.41 -3.85
N ALA A 129 13.83 -2.45 -3.23
CA ALA A 129 15.03 -1.77 -3.75
C ALA A 129 15.32 -2.08 -5.23
N GLY A 130 15.25 -3.35 -5.63
CA GLY A 130 15.46 -3.75 -7.02
C GLY A 130 14.38 -3.23 -7.99
N ALA A 131 13.12 -3.18 -7.56
CA ALA A 131 12.04 -2.60 -8.36
C ALA A 131 12.18 -1.09 -8.50
N LEU A 132 12.53 -0.41 -7.41
CA LEU A 132 12.75 1.03 -7.41
C LEU A 132 13.93 1.40 -8.32
N ALA A 133 15.04 0.65 -8.26
CA ALA A 133 16.18 0.83 -9.16
C ALA A 133 15.78 0.66 -10.63
N ALA A 134 14.99 -0.39 -10.94
CA ALA A 134 14.49 -0.63 -12.29
C ALA A 134 13.58 0.50 -12.81
N LEU A 135 12.66 0.98 -11.98
CA LEU A 135 11.76 2.07 -12.34
C LEU A 135 12.53 3.39 -12.52
N ARG A 136 13.53 3.68 -11.68
CA ARG A 136 14.40 4.86 -11.81
C ARG A 136 15.21 4.88 -13.11
N ALA A 137 15.78 3.74 -13.47
CA ALA A 137 16.57 3.60 -14.70
C ALA A 137 15.71 3.68 -15.96
N ALA A 138 14.40 3.46 -15.85
CA ALA A 138 13.50 3.52 -17.00
C ALA A 138 13.24 4.97 -17.44
N THR A 139 13.29 5.19 -18.75
CA THR A 139 12.90 6.45 -19.40
C THR A 139 11.42 6.45 -19.81
N GLY A 140 10.79 5.28 -19.82
CA GLY A 140 9.37 5.09 -20.10
C GLY A 140 8.90 3.68 -19.74
N ILE A 141 7.61 3.41 -19.93
CA ILE A 141 7.02 2.08 -19.71
C ILE A 141 7.05 1.29 -21.02
N ASP A 142 8.17 0.57 -21.23
CA ASP A 142 8.52 -0.13 -22.48
C ASP A 142 9.11 -1.55 -22.26
N GLN A 143 9.72 -2.11 -23.32
CA GLN A 143 10.31 -3.45 -23.31
C GLN A 143 11.55 -3.59 -22.40
N HIS A 144 12.29 -2.53 -22.10
CA HIS A 144 13.42 -2.60 -21.17
C HIS A 144 12.95 -2.88 -19.75
N LEU A 145 11.81 -2.30 -19.37
CA LEU A 145 11.18 -2.58 -18.10
C LEU A 145 10.73 -4.05 -17.98
N LEU A 146 10.41 -4.71 -19.10
CA LEU A 146 10.13 -6.16 -19.10
C LEU A 146 11.33 -7.00 -18.63
N ARG A 147 12.57 -6.53 -18.86
CA ARG A 147 13.77 -7.26 -18.40
C ARG A 147 13.91 -7.25 -16.87
N ALA A 148 13.39 -6.22 -16.22
CA ALA A 148 13.34 -6.09 -14.77
C ALA A 148 12.14 -6.79 -14.12
N LEU A 149 11.34 -7.52 -14.90
CA LEU A 149 10.20 -8.29 -14.38
C LEU A 149 10.61 -9.42 -13.46
N TYR A 150 11.86 -9.86 -13.46
CA TYR A 150 12.29 -10.95 -12.60
C TYR A 150 12.83 -10.41 -11.27
N LYS A 151 12.30 -10.96 -10.18
CA LYS A 151 12.67 -10.63 -8.82
C LYS A 151 13.90 -11.45 -8.41
N ARG A 152 14.90 -10.77 -7.83
CA ARG A 152 15.96 -11.43 -7.05
C ARG A 152 15.43 -11.74 -5.65
N SER A 153 15.72 -12.94 -5.14
CA SER A 153 15.49 -13.28 -3.74
C SER A 153 16.49 -12.55 -2.84
N ALA A 154 16.04 -12.10 -1.68
CA ALA A 154 16.93 -11.59 -0.64
C ALA A 154 17.89 -12.69 -0.16
N THR A 155 19.14 -12.32 0.15
CA THR A 155 20.12 -13.25 0.74
C THR A 155 20.03 -13.29 2.25
N ASP A 156 20.59 -14.33 2.86
CA ASP A 156 20.66 -14.44 4.32
C ASP A 156 21.46 -13.29 4.94
N ALA A 157 22.53 -12.82 4.26
CA ALA A 157 23.30 -11.67 4.70
C ALA A 157 22.47 -10.37 4.73
N GLU A 158 21.58 -10.17 3.75
CA GLU A 158 20.67 -9.03 3.72
C GLU A 158 19.64 -9.10 4.86
N TYR A 159 19.14 -10.31 5.16
CA TYR A 159 18.27 -10.51 6.33
C TYR A 159 19.00 -10.27 7.65
N ALA A 160 20.21 -10.80 7.81
CA ALA A 160 21.02 -10.60 9.02
C ALA A 160 21.34 -9.11 9.25
N ALA A 161 21.72 -8.39 8.18
CA ALA A 161 21.97 -6.95 8.25
C ALA A 161 20.70 -6.17 8.66
N PHE A 162 19.54 -6.52 8.10
CA PHE A 162 18.27 -5.94 8.49
C PHE A 162 17.93 -6.25 9.96
N GLU A 163 18.06 -7.50 10.39
CA GLU A 163 17.73 -7.93 11.75
C GLU A 163 18.62 -7.29 12.81
N ALA A 164 19.85 -6.88 12.46
CA ALA A 164 20.76 -6.16 13.34
C ALA A 164 20.42 -4.67 13.55
N ILE A 165 19.52 -4.08 12.75
CA ILE A 165 19.15 -2.66 12.89
C ILE A 165 18.38 -2.45 14.20
N THR A 166 18.93 -1.62 15.08
CA THR A 166 18.26 -1.12 16.29
C THR A 166 17.21 -0.08 15.94
N ARG A 167 16.04 -0.17 16.57
CA ARG A 167 14.93 0.74 16.33
C ARG A 167 14.78 1.80 17.43
N PRO A 168 14.57 3.06 17.03
CA PRO A 168 14.04 4.09 17.92
C PRO A 168 12.51 4.03 17.89
N THR A 169 11.92 3.06 18.61
CA THR A 169 10.46 3.03 18.80
C THR A 169 10.05 3.74 20.08
N ARG A 170 8.89 4.40 20.07
CA ARG A 170 8.35 5.14 21.21
C ARG A 170 8.21 4.29 22.48
N TRP A 171 7.81 3.03 22.37
CA TRP A 171 7.48 2.21 23.53
C TRP A 171 8.58 1.20 23.92
N GLN A 172 9.39 0.70 22.98
CA GLN A 172 10.50 -0.22 23.30
C GLN A 172 11.82 0.16 22.63
N LEU A 173 12.43 1.23 23.12
CA LEU A 173 13.76 1.71 22.69
C LEU A 173 14.84 0.61 22.79
N GLY A 174 15.76 0.61 21.83
CA GLY A 174 16.97 -0.23 21.89
C GLY A 174 16.80 -1.66 21.40
N ARG A 175 15.60 -2.07 20.98
CA ARG A 175 15.38 -3.40 20.37
C ARG A 175 15.76 -3.42 18.89
N SER A 176 16.33 -4.54 18.46
CA SER A 176 16.62 -4.80 17.04
C SER A 176 15.39 -5.34 16.29
N PHE A 177 15.35 -5.23 14.96
CA PHE A 177 14.33 -5.89 14.14
C PHE A 177 14.31 -7.41 14.35
N GLY A 178 15.49 -8.03 14.54
CA GLY A 178 15.62 -9.46 14.83
C GLY A 178 14.91 -9.86 16.12
N ASP A 179 14.99 -9.02 17.17
CA ASP A 179 14.32 -9.29 18.45
C ASP A 179 12.80 -9.26 18.32
N TYR A 180 12.25 -8.26 17.63
CA TYR A 180 10.82 -8.20 17.32
C TYR A 180 10.37 -9.43 16.54
N ARG A 181 11.05 -9.75 15.42
CA ARG A 181 10.69 -10.88 14.55
C ARG A 181 10.77 -12.22 15.28
N ARG A 182 11.76 -12.41 16.15
CA ARG A 182 11.90 -13.63 16.95
C ARG A 182 10.73 -13.81 17.92
N ARG A 183 10.31 -12.74 18.59
CA ARG A 183 9.21 -12.77 19.59
C ARG A 183 7.82 -12.84 18.94
N LEU A 184 7.67 -12.23 17.75
CA LEU A 184 6.46 -12.27 16.93
C LEU A 184 6.39 -13.50 16.01
N ARG A 185 7.38 -14.39 16.06
CA ARG A 185 7.35 -15.63 15.28
C ARG A 185 6.17 -16.50 15.72
N GLY A 186 5.38 -16.95 14.74
CA GLY A 186 4.18 -17.73 14.98
C GLY A 186 3.06 -16.93 15.68
N TYR A 187 3.06 -15.61 15.53
CA TYR A 187 1.97 -14.77 16.00
C TYR A 187 0.65 -15.21 15.33
N ASP A 188 -0.37 -15.46 16.17
CA ASP A 188 -1.75 -15.72 15.76
C ASP A 188 -2.64 -14.64 16.38
N PRO A 189 -3.29 -13.77 15.58
CA PRO A 189 -4.16 -12.71 16.09
C PRO A 189 -5.30 -13.22 17.00
N ALA A 190 -5.78 -14.45 16.79
CA ALA A 190 -6.91 -15.01 17.53
C ALA A 190 -6.55 -15.44 18.97
N GLY A 191 -5.28 -15.77 19.22
CA GLY A 191 -4.79 -16.28 20.50
C GLY A 191 -3.70 -15.42 21.15
N ALA A 192 -3.38 -14.25 20.58
CA ALA A 192 -2.32 -13.40 21.09
C ALA A 192 -2.71 -12.71 22.40
N ASP A 193 -1.89 -12.89 23.44
CA ASP A 193 -1.96 -12.10 24.66
C ASP A 193 -1.69 -10.60 24.41
N GLU A 194 -2.00 -9.78 25.41
CA GLU A 194 -1.85 -8.33 25.31
C GLU A 194 -0.40 -7.91 25.06
N ASP A 195 0.58 -8.57 25.67
CA ASP A 195 2.01 -8.25 25.53
C ASP A 195 2.50 -8.47 24.10
N ARG A 196 2.08 -9.56 23.46
CA ARG A 196 2.38 -9.83 22.05
C ARG A 196 1.69 -8.82 21.13
N GLN A 197 0.49 -8.39 21.46
CA GLN A 197 -0.21 -7.35 20.70
C GLN A 197 0.48 -5.99 20.84
N ARG A 198 0.89 -5.59 22.06
CA ARG A 198 1.73 -4.41 22.29
C ARG A 198 2.99 -4.48 21.43
N LEU A 199 3.69 -5.62 21.48
CA LEU A 199 4.89 -5.81 20.69
C LEU A 199 4.64 -5.67 19.17
N LEU A 200 3.50 -6.16 18.67
CA LEU A 200 3.15 -6.07 17.25
C LEU A 200 2.78 -4.63 16.83
N PHE A 201 2.00 -3.92 17.64
CA PHE A 201 1.63 -2.53 17.37
C PHE A 201 2.84 -1.61 17.44
N ASP A 202 3.71 -1.79 18.44
CA ASP A 202 5.00 -1.10 18.50
C ASP A 202 5.86 -1.46 17.27
N TYR A 203 5.82 -2.75 16.85
CA TYR A 203 6.54 -3.19 15.67
C TYR A 203 6.08 -2.44 14.40
N PHE A 204 4.79 -2.25 14.21
CA PHE A 204 4.25 -1.64 13.00
C PHE A 204 4.16 -0.12 13.04
N HIS A 205 4.02 0.50 14.22
CA HIS A 205 3.59 1.89 14.34
C HIS A 205 4.39 2.71 15.34
N GLY A 206 5.35 2.13 16.06
CA GLY A 206 6.08 2.81 17.12
C GLY A 206 7.26 3.68 16.67
N GLU A 207 7.68 3.65 15.41
CA GLU A 207 8.77 4.49 14.93
C GLU A 207 8.33 5.95 14.74
N PHE A 208 9.23 6.88 15.10
CA PHE A 208 9.05 8.29 14.81
C PHE A 208 9.27 8.57 13.32
N GLY A 209 8.23 9.03 12.64
CA GLY A 209 8.29 9.43 11.23
C GLY A 209 9.29 10.55 10.97
N ALA A 210 9.54 11.43 11.95
CA ALA A 210 10.55 12.48 11.88
C ALA A 210 11.99 11.93 11.76
N ASP A 211 12.26 10.73 12.28
CA ASP A 211 13.56 10.06 12.17
C ASP A 211 13.70 9.28 10.85
N THR A 212 12.73 9.44 9.96
CA THR A 212 12.70 8.82 8.63
C THR A 212 12.65 9.90 7.56
N ASP A 213 13.06 9.54 6.34
CA ASP A 213 12.86 10.37 5.15
C ASP A 213 11.41 10.27 4.60
N GLY A 214 10.45 9.87 5.44
CA GLY A 214 9.05 9.63 5.06
C GLY A 214 8.39 10.85 4.43
N ALA A 215 8.46 12.01 5.10
CA ALA A 215 7.89 13.26 4.57
C ALA A 215 8.52 13.67 3.22
N ASP A 216 9.84 13.55 3.08
CA ASP A 216 10.56 13.90 1.85
C ASP A 216 10.15 12.99 0.68
N ARG A 217 9.96 11.70 0.95
CA ARG A 217 9.48 10.72 -0.04
C ARG A 217 8.05 11.04 -0.49
N TRP A 218 7.16 11.39 0.45
CA TRP A 218 5.80 11.84 0.13
C TRP A 218 5.80 13.16 -0.63
N ARG A 219 6.66 14.12 -0.26
CA ARG A 219 6.84 15.38 -1.00
C ARG A 219 7.29 15.13 -2.44
N ALA A 220 8.25 14.23 -2.65
CA ALA A 220 8.70 13.86 -3.98
C ALA A 220 7.57 13.24 -4.81
N PHE A 221 6.76 12.36 -4.22
CA PHE A 221 5.59 11.79 -4.88
C PHE A 221 4.56 12.86 -5.26
N GLY A 222 4.25 13.78 -4.35
CA GLY A 222 3.37 14.92 -4.62
C GLY A 222 3.84 15.76 -5.81
N ARG A 223 5.15 16.04 -5.90
CA ARG A 223 5.72 16.80 -7.04
C ARG A 223 5.47 16.12 -8.38
N TYR A 224 5.67 14.80 -8.47
CA TYR A 224 5.40 14.07 -9.71
C TYR A 224 3.91 14.00 -10.05
N LEU A 225 3.03 13.92 -9.05
CA LEU A 225 1.59 13.97 -9.31
C LEU A 225 1.14 15.34 -9.82
N ARG A 226 1.75 16.43 -9.32
CA ARG A 226 1.48 17.78 -9.80
C ARG A 226 1.75 17.91 -11.31
N GLU A 227 2.80 17.24 -11.82
CA GLU A 227 3.13 17.21 -13.25
C GLU A 227 2.06 16.54 -14.11
N LEU A 228 1.21 15.68 -13.54
CA LEU A 228 0.08 15.07 -14.26
C LEU A 228 -1.03 16.09 -14.57
N GLN A 229 -1.06 17.23 -13.86
CA GLN A 229 -2.06 18.30 -14.01
C GLN A 229 -3.51 17.79 -13.91
N VAL A 230 -3.77 16.93 -12.93
CA VAL A 230 -5.09 16.39 -12.63
C VAL A 230 -5.38 16.54 -11.14
N PRO A 231 -6.65 16.65 -10.73
CA PRO A 231 -7.01 16.66 -9.31
C PRO A 231 -6.48 15.43 -8.58
N VAL A 232 -5.84 15.65 -7.43
CA VAL A 232 -5.32 14.59 -6.56
C VAL A 232 -6.11 14.55 -5.26
N PHE A 233 -6.65 13.38 -4.94
CA PHE A 233 -7.32 13.11 -3.68
C PHE A 233 -6.53 12.08 -2.89
N PHE A 234 -6.43 12.27 -1.58
CA PHE A 234 -5.80 11.29 -0.71
C PHE A 234 -6.61 11.07 0.56
N TYR A 235 -6.44 9.92 1.19
CA TYR A 235 -7.04 9.63 2.48
C TYR A 235 -6.07 8.86 3.36
N ARG A 236 -6.17 9.10 4.68
CA ARG A 236 -5.42 8.35 5.68
C ARG A 236 -5.90 6.92 5.70
N THR A 237 -4.99 5.99 5.53
CA THR A 237 -5.26 4.56 5.70
C THR A 237 -4.91 4.21 7.14
N TYR A 238 -5.90 4.37 8.01
CA TYR A 238 -5.73 4.11 9.43
C TYR A 238 -5.52 2.62 9.71
N MET A 239 -4.66 2.34 10.68
CA MET A 239 -4.64 1.08 11.42
C MET A 239 -5.77 1.07 12.47
N PRO A 240 -6.04 -0.05 13.17
CA PRO A 240 -7.03 -0.13 14.24
C PRO A 240 -6.68 0.82 15.41
N MET A 241 -7.18 2.06 15.34
CA MET A 241 -6.81 3.14 16.27
C MET A 241 -7.34 2.89 17.67
N GLN A 242 -8.55 2.32 17.81
CA GLN A 242 -9.15 2.06 19.11
C GLN A 242 -8.36 0.95 19.82
N ARG A 243 -7.93 -0.10 19.09
CA ARG A 243 -7.06 -1.14 19.66
C ARG A 243 -5.73 -0.58 20.10
N GLY A 244 -5.08 0.24 19.26
CA GLY A 244 -3.81 0.86 19.62
C GLY A 244 -3.91 1.75 20.85
N ALA A 245 -4.99 2.54 20.97
CA ALA A 245 -5.27 3.35 22.15
C ALA A 245 -5.58 2.49 23.39
N ALA A 246 -6.29 1.37 23.25
CA ALA A 246 -6.50 0.44 24.36
C ALA A 246 -5.19 -0.16 24.89
N LEU A 247 -4.19 -0.34 24.01
CA LEU A 247 -2.87 -0.80 24.40
C LEU A 247 -2.03 0.33 25.03
N PHE A 248 -1.80 1.45 24.35
CA PHE A 248 -0.82 2.46 24.82
C PHE A 248 -1.42 3.78 25.32
N GLY A 249 -2.74 3.82 25.53
CA GLY A 249 -3.48 5.02 25.89
C GLY A 249 -3.41 6.10 24.80
N ASP A 250 -3.66 7.34 25.19
CA ASP A 250 -3.67 8.50 24.30
C ASP A 250 -2.32 8.70 23.58
N SER A 251 -1.23 8.19 24.16
CA SER A 251 0.09 8.26 23.54
C SER A 251 0.16 7.56 22.17
N PHE A 252 -0.66 6.53 21.93
CA PHE A 252 -0.78 5.89 20.62
C PHE A 252 -1.40 6.84 19.60
N THR A 253 -2.55 7.39 19.94
CA THR A 253 -3.32 8.28 19.07
C THR A 253 -2.50 9.50 18.70
N THR A 254 -1.90 10.17 19.69
CA THR A 254 -1.02 11.32 19.46
C THR A 254 0.14 10.96 18.53
N HIS A 255 0.84 9.84 18.79
CA HIS A 255 1.99 9.44 17.98
C HIS A 255 1.63 9.14 16.51
N VAL A 256 0.52 8.43 16.29
CA VAL A 256 0.03 8.13 14.94
C VAL A 256 -0.41 9.41 14.22
N GLU A 257 -1.12 10.31 14.91
CA GLU A 257 -1.57 11.57 14.34
C GLU A 257 -0.41 12.51 13.98
N GLU A 258 0.65 12.56 14.81
CA GLU A 258 1.91 13.26 14.51
C GLU A 258 2.56 12.71 13.24
N ASN A 259 2.64 11.39 13.11
CA ASN A 259 3.19 10.73 11.92
C ASN A 259 2.36 11.00 10.67
N PHE A 260 1.03 10.98 10.76
CA PHE A 260 0.16 11.36 9.65
C PHE A 260 0.35 12.82 9.26
N ALA A 261 0.35 13.74 10.22
CA ALA A 261 0.54 15.16 9.97
C ALA A 261 1.85 15.42 9.19
N LEU A 262 2.95 14.78 9.60
CA LEU A 262 4.26 14.90 8.97
C LEU A 262 4.25 14.43 7.49
N ILE A 263 3.64 13.29 7.19
CA ILE A 263 3.61 12.77 5.81
C ILE A 263 2.58 13.51 4.93
N GLU A 264 1.45 13.94 5.51
CA GLU A 264 0.44 14.74 4.83
C GLU A 264 0.98 16.11 4.45
N GLU A 265 1.65 16.79 5.38
CA GLU A 265 2.29 18.07 5.13
C GLU A 265 3.30 17.95 3.99
N GLY A 266 4.19 16.96 4.06
CA GLY A 266 5.15 16.69 2.99
C GLY A 266 4.46 16.46 1.63
N PHE A 267 3.43 15.62 1.60
CA PHE A 267 2.67 15.34 0.37
C PHE A 267 1.98 16.59 -0.20
N LEU A 268 1.30 17.37 0.63
CA LEU A 268 0.60 18.60 0.26
C LEU A 268 1.56 19.69 -0.24
N GLN A 269 2.72 19.86 0.41
CA GLN A 269 3.79 20.73 -0.07
C GLN A 269 4.27 20.31 -1.47
N GLY A 270 4.37 19.01 -1.73
CA GLY A 270 4.74 18.49 -3.05
C GLY A 270 3.67 18.77 -4.12
N LEU A 271 2.40 18.72 -3.75
CA LEU A 271 1.27 19.01 -4.64
C LEU A 271 1.08 20.51 -4.92
N ASP A 272 1.66 21.39 -4.12
CA ASP A 272 1.60 22.84 -4.29
C ASP A 272 0.14 23.36 -4.36
N GLY A 273 -0.69 22.86 -3.43
CA GLY A 273 -2.12 23.18 -3.37
C GLY A 273 -3.03 22.43 -4.35
N GLY A 274 -2.48 21.60 -5.24
CA GLY A 274 -3.22 20.88 -6.29
C GLY A 274 -4.03 19.64 -5.85
N GLY A 275 -4.37 19.48 -4.57
CA GLY A 275 -5.09 18.30 -4.09
C GLY A 275 -5.82 18.48 -2.77
N GLY A 276 -6.62 17.48 -2.40
CA GLY A 276 -7.49 17.53 -1.23
C GLY A 276 -7.54 16.21 -0.45
N ARG A 277 -7.63 16.34 0.88
CA ARG A 277 -7.86 15.20 1.77
C ARG A 277 -9.33 14.79 1.73
N VAL A 278 -9.58 13.50 1.56
CA VAL A 278 -10.92 12.90 1.69
C VAL A 278 -11.17 12.57 3.16
N PRO A 279 -12.27 13.08 3.77
CA PRO A 279 -12.55 12.87 5.18
C PRO A 279 -13.17 11.49 5.42
N VAL A 280 -12.36 10.43 5.30
CA VAL A 280 -12.79 9.05 5.65
C VAL A 280 -13.03 8.90 7.16
N GLY A 281 -12.36 9.73 7.98
CA GLY A 281 -12.42 9.65 9.44
C GLY A 281 -11.62 8.47 10.00
N VAL A 282 -11.56 8.40 11.33
CA VAL A 282 -11.03 7.22 12.02
C VAL A 282 -12.03 6.07 11.84
N ILE A 283 -11.53 4.91 11.45
CA ILE A 283 -12.33 3.71 11.18
C ILE A 283 -12.46 2.91 12.49
N PRO A 284 -13.69 2.55 12.92
CA PRO A 284 -13.90 1.68 14.08
C PRO A 284 -13.25 0.30 13.92
N ASP A 285 -12.79 -0.30 15.01
CA ASP A 285 -12.07 -1.57 15.00
C ASP A 285 -12.87 -2.71 14.37
N GLU A 286 -14.20 -2.72 14.52
CA GLU A 286 -15.09 -3.72 13.93
C GLU A 286 -15.17 -3.68 12.39
N LEU A 287 -14.57 -2.67 11.76
CA LEU A 287 -14.48 -2.53 10.31
C LEU A 287 -13.15 -3.05 9.73
N PHE A 288 -12.26 -3.56 10.58
CA PHE A 288 -11.04 -4.25 10.17
C PHE A 288 -11.25 -5.78 10.09
N ILE A 289 -10.38 -6.48 9.36
CA ILE A 289 -10.39 -7.94 9.30
C ILE A 289 -10.06 -8.52 10.68
N ALA A 290 -9.00 -8.00 11.32
CA ALA A 290 -8.61 -8.36 12.66
C ALA A 290 -7.95 -7.15 13.35
N ALA A 291 -8.68 -6.48 14.23
CA ALA A 291 -8.16 -5.29 14.93
C ALA A 291 -6.88 -5.58 15.74
N THR A 292 -6.66 -6.84 16.15
CA THR A 292 -5.48 -7.27 16.91
C THR A 292 -4.21 -7.42 16.07
N ASP A 293 -4.32 -7.49 14.74
CA ASP A 293 -3.17 -7.68 13.85
C ASP A 293 -2.35 -6.39 13.59
N GLY A 294 -2.90 -5.23 13.98
CA GLY A 294 -2.26 -3.94 13.81
C GLY A 294 -2.05 -3.53 12.35
N THR A 295 -2.72 -4.17 11.39
CA THR A 295 -2.63 -3.85 9.96
C THR A 295 -3.86 -3.08 9.49
N GLU A 296 -3.69 -2.37 8.39
CA GLU A 296 -4.70 -1.47 7.83
C GLU A 296 -5.74 -2.22 6.95
N HIS A 297 -5.98 -3.51 7.22
CA HIS A 297 -6.80 -4.36 6.35
C HIS A 297 -8.27 -4.32 6.76
N TYR A 298 -9.10 -3.79 5.87
CA TYR A 298 -10.54 -3.64 6.08
C TYR A 298 -11.31 -4.93 5.76
N ASN A 299 -12.32 -5.22 6.57
CA ASN A 299 -13.37 -6.16 6.17
C ASN A 299 -14.31 -5.50 5.13
N GLU A 300 -15.30 -6.24 4.66
CA GLU A 300 -16.29 -5.74 3.69
C GLU A 300 -16.91 -4.39 4.09
N ARG A 301 -17.38 -4.25 5.33
CA ARG A 301 -18.01 -3.02 5.81
C ARG A 301 -17.02 -1.85 5.86
N GLY A 302 -15.77 -2.11 6.28
CA GLY A 302 -14.71 -1.10 6.25
C GLY A 302 -14.37 -0.66 4.82
N ARG A 303 -14.38 -1.58 3.85
CA ARG A 303 -14.20 -1.20 2.44
C ARG A 303 -15.34 -0.32 1.94
N HIS A 304 -16.60 -0.67 2.22
CA HIS A 304 -17.74 0.18 1.87
C HIS A 304 -17.66 1.57 2.52
N HIS A 305 -17.20 1.67 3.77
CA HIS A 305 -16.99 2.96 4.44
C HIS A 305 -16.03 3.86 3.68
N VAL A 306 -14.88 3.33 3.23
CA VAL A 306 -13.91 4.06 2.42
C VAL A 306 -14.50 4.47 1.06
N ILE A 307 -15.20 3.55 0.39
CA ILE A 307 -15.79 3.81 -0.94
C ILE A 307 -16.89 4.87 -0.87
N ALA A 308 -17.72 4.86 0.18
CA ALA A 308 -18.76 5.87 0.37
C ALA A 308 -18.19 7.29 0.44
N ALA A 309 -16.99 7.46 1.03
CA ALA A 309 -16.31 8.74 1.08
C ALA A 309 -15.66 9.13 -0.26
N LEU A 310 -15.08 8.17 -0.99
CA LEU A 310 -14.38 8.43 -2.27
C LEU A 310 -15.33 8.67 -3.44
N ARG A 311 -16.42 7.91 -3.52
CA ARG A 311 -17.36 7.88 -4.66
C ARG A 311 -17.85 9.27 -5.11
N PRO A 312 -18.43 10.13 -4.25
CA PRO A 312 -18.97 11.42 -4.70
C PRO A 312 -17.89 12.34 -5.27
N LEU A 313 -16.67 12.30 -4.71
CA LEU A 313 -15.54 13.09 -5.20
C LEU A 313 -15.09 12.64 -6.58
N VAL A 314 -14.97 11.32 -6.78
CA VAL A 314 -14.59 10.74 -8.07
C VAL A 314 -15.63 11.07 -9.14
N GLN A 315 -16.92 10.87 -8.85
CA GLN A 315 -18.00 11.17 -9.80
C GLN A 315 -18.00 12.65 -10.21
N ALA A 316 -17.81 13.58 -9.27
CA ALA A 316 -17.79 15.01 -9.55
C ALA A 316 -16.66 15.45 -10.50
N HIS A 317 -15.54 14.71 -10.55
CA HIS A 317 -14.36 15.07 -11.34
C HIS A 317 -14.25 14.30 -12.66
N VAL A 318 -14.82 13.10 -12.73
CA VAL A 318 -14.85 12.31 -13.98
C VAL A 318 -15.96 12.80 -14.93
N ALA A 319 -17.12 13.23 -14.41
CA ALA A 319 -18.26 13.67 -15.23
C ALA A 319 -18.06 15.03 -15.95
N ARG A 320 -16.97 15.74 -15.70
CA ARG A 320 -16.69 17.08 -16.27
C ARG A 320 -15.80 17.04 -17.52
N ARG A 321 -15.53 15.86 -18.08
CA ARG A 321 -14.78 15.66 -19.32
C ARG A 321 -15.66 15.06 -20.39
#